data_AF-A0A9E3RYR2-F1
#
_entry.id   AF-A0A9E3RYR2-F1
#
_cell.length_a   1.000
_cell.length_b   1.000
_cell.length_c   1.000
_cell.angle_alpha   90.00
_cell.angle_beta   90.00
_cell.angle_gamma   90.00
#
_symmetry.space_group_name_H-M   'P 1'
#
loop_
_entity.id
_entity.type
_entity.pdbx_description
1 polymer ?
#
loop_
_entity_poly.entity_id
_entity_poly.type
_entity_poly.pdbx_seq_one_letter_code
_entity_poly.pdbx_strand_id
1 'polypeptide(L)'
;MPDPFAVSSGYQSLLATLKQRIQHSQVRAGLAVNRELVLLYWSIGREIVARQEAEGWGAKVVDSLSSDLRRSFPEMQGLSPRNLKYMKAFAEAWPDEAIVQQLVAQLPWGHNVRILDQVKSPAERQWYIEQTIANGWSRNILVLQIQSGLYQRQGRAITNFTKTLPEPQSDLVRQILKDPYNFDFLMLSTQAKERDVERALLDHIRQFLLELGAGFAFVGSQYPLTVGGQDFRLDLLFYHLRLRAFIVIELKVGPFQPEHAGYGKPDVMKSAA
;
A
#
# COMPACT_ATOMS: atom_id res chain seq x y z
N MET A 1 45.05 12.55 -15.82
CA MET A 1 43.92 12.36 -16.76
C MET A 1 42.64 12.72 -16.01
N PRO A 2 41.70 13.47 -16.61
CA PRO A 2 40.38 13.64 -16.00
C PRO A 2 39.71 12.27 -15.90
N ASP A 3 39.01 12.01 -14.79
CA ASP A 3 38.27 10.77 -14.55
C ASP A 3 37.25 10.53 -15.70
N PRO A 4 37.29 9.38 -16.41
CA PRO A 4 36.30 9.05 -17.43
C PRO A 4 34.86 8.94 -16.87
N PHE A 5 34.71 8.91 -15.55
CA PHE A 5 33.44 8.98 -14.82
C PHE A 5 33.18 10.32 -14.12
N ALA A 6 33.88 11.40 -14.49
CA ALA A 6 33.41 12.75 -14.17
C ALA A 6 32.10 12.99 -14.91
N VAL A 7 31.02 12.45 -14.35
CA VAL A 7 29.70 12.42 -14.94
C VAL A 7 29.31 13.85 -15.24
N SER A 8 29.29 14.20 -16.54
CA SER A 8 28.90 15.54 -16.94
C SER A 8 27.53 15.83 -16.33
N SER A 9 27.30 17.07 -15.90
CA SER A 9 25.98 17.53 -15.41
C SER A 9 24.85 17.14 -16.37
N GLY A 10 25.16 17.05 -17.67
CA GLY A 10 24.28 16.53 -18.71
C GLY A 10 23.84 15.07 -18.52
N TYR A 11 24.74 14.15 -18.16
CA TYR A 11 24.35 12.75 -17.92
C TYR A 11 23.50 12.59 -16.66
N GLN A 12 23.82 13.27 -15.56
CA GLN A 12 22.98 13.19 -14.35
C GLN A 12 21.57 13.74 -14.60
N SER A 13 21.46 14.84 -15.35
CA SER A 13 20.17 15.41 -15.77
C SER A 13 19.39 14.46 -16.69
N LEU A 14 20.06 13.84 -17.67
CA LEU A 14 19.47 12.84 -18.54
C LEU A 14 18.96 11.63 -17.73
N LEU A 15 19.79 11.09 -16.84
CA LEU A 15 19.45 9.95 -15.99
C LEU A 15 18.24 10.27 -15.10
N ALA A 16 18.20 11.44 -14.46
CA ALA A 16 17.06 11.87 -13.66
C ALA A 16 15.77 11.97 -14.50
N THR A 17 15.87 12.55 -15.70
CA THR A 17 14.74 12.66 -16.64
C THR A 17 14.22 11.29 -17.08
N LEU A 18 15.12 10.35 -17.42
CA LEU A 18 14.73 9.00 -17.81
C LEU A 18 14.10 8.23 -16.65
N LYS A 19 14.65 8.34 -15.43
CA LYS A 19 14.05 7.74 -14.22
C LYS A 19 12.61 8.25 -14.00
N GLN A 20 12.39 9.55 -14.12
CA GLN A 20 11.04 10.15 -13.99
C GLN A 20 10.08 9.63 -15.07
N ARG A 21 10.53 9.52 -16.33
CA ARG A 21 9.70 8.97 -17.43
C ARG A 21 9.33 7.51 -17.21
N ILE A 22 10.26 6.70 -16.71
CA ILE A 22 10.02 5.29 -16.36
C ILE A 22 8.99 5.20 -15.24
N GLN A 23 9.21 5.93 -14.14
CA GLN A 23 8.29 5.96 -13.00
C GLN A 23 6.88 6.37 -13.44
N HIS A 24 6.74 7.46 -14.18
CA HIS A 24 5.44 7.91 -14.67
C HIS A 24 4.76 6.88 -15.59
N SER A 25 5.53 6.16 -16.42
CA SER A 25 4.98 5.10 -17.27
C SER A 25 4.52 3.90 -16.48
N GLN A 26 5.26 3.50 -15.43
CA GLN A 26 4.83 2.46 -14.50
C GLN A 26 3.55 2.84 -13.77
N VAL A 27 3.45 4.08 -13.27
CA VAL A 27 2.24 4.61 -12.61
C VAL A 27 1.04 4.55 -13.54
N ARG A 28 1.18 5.02 -14.79
CA ARG A 28 0.08 4.94 -15.77
C ARG A 28 -0.36 3.51 -16.06
N ALA A 29 0.59 2.59 -16.21
CA ALA A 29 0.28 1.18 -16.41
C ALA A 29 -0.46 0.59 -15.21
N GLY A 30 0.03 0.83 -14.00
CA GLY A 30 -0.62 0.36 -12.76
C GLY A 30 -2.04 0.91 -12.58
N LEU A 31 -2.25 2.21 -12.88
CA LEU A 31 -3.58 2.82 -12.83
C LEU A 31 -4.54 2.20 -13.85
N ALA A 32 -4.08 1.91 -15.07
CA ALA A 32 -4.90 1.25 -16.08
C ALA A 32 -5.30 -0.16 -15.65
N VAL A 33 -4.35 -0.95 -15.14
CA VAL A 33 -4.60 -2.30 -14.63
C VAL A 33 -5.58 -2.28 -13.45
N ASN A 34 -5.37 -1.37 -12.51
CA ASN A 34 -6.26 -1.19 -11.36
C ASN A 34 -7.69 -0.88 -11.80
N ARG A 35 -7.84 0.01 -12.79
CA ARG A 35 -9.14 0.39 -13.33
C ARG A 35 -9.86 -0.81 -13.92
N GLU A 36 -9.20 -1.58 -14.78
CA GLU A 36 -9.79 -2.78 -15.39
C GLU A 36 -10.20 -3.81 -14.34
N LEU A 37 -9.36 -4.03 -13.33
CA LEU A 37 -9.66 -4.94 -12.24
C LEU A 37 -10.93 -4.51 -11.46
N VAL A 38 -11.01 -3.24 -11.07
CA VAL A 38 -12.15 -2.73 -10.30
C VAL A 38 -13.44 -2.78 -11.13
N LEU A 39 -13.37 -2.47 -12.43
CA LEU A 39 -14.52 -2.58 -13.33
C LEU A 39 -14.96 -4.01 -13.55
N LEU A 40 -14.02 -4.96 -13.69
CA LEU A 40 -14.33 -6.38 -13.74
C LEU A 40 -15.07 -6.82 -12.48
N TYR A 41 -14.54 -6.48 -11.30
CA TYR A 41 -15.18 -6.82 -10.02
C TYR A 41 -16.57 -6.21 -9.87
N TRP A 42 -16.76 -4.97 -10.29
CA TRP A 42 -18.07 -4.35 -10.34
C TRP A 42 -19.02 -5.10 -11.28
N SER A 43 -18.59 -5.45 -12.50
CA SER A 43 -19.41 -6.15 -13.49
C SER A 43 -19.84 -7.54 -13.00
N ILE A 44 -18.94 -8.29 -12.35
CA ILE A 44 -19.26 -9.57 -11.71
C ILE A 44 -20.32 -9.37 -10.64
N GLY A 45 -20.17 -8.34 -9.80
CA GLY A 45 -21.16 -7.99 -8.79
C GLY A 45 -22.53 -7.67 -9.39
N ARG A 46 -22.57 -6.87 -10.44
CA ARG A 46 -23.80 -6.51 -11.17
C ARG A 46 -24.50 -7.72 -11.74
N GLU A 47 -23.77 -8.64 -12.36
CA GLU A 47 -24.34 -9.87 -12.93
C GLU A 47 -24.92 -10.76 -11.82
N ILE A 48 -24.23 -10.89 -10.68
CA ILE A 48 -24.75 -11.63 -9.51
C ILE A 48 -26.06 -11.02 -9.03
N VAL A 49 -26.15 -9.69 -8.87
CA VAL A 49 -27.38 -9.00 -8.44
C VAL A 49 -28.52 -9.26 -9.43
N ALA A 50 -28.27 -9.01 -10.72
CA ALA A 50 -29.28 -9.16 -11.77
C ALA A 50 -29.85 -10.58 -11.85
N ARG A 51 -29.00 -11.61 -11.74
CA ARG A 51 -29.42 -13.02 -11.74
C ARG A 51 -30.19 -13.42 -10.48
N GLN A 52 -29.80 -12.88 -9.33
CA GLN A 52 -30.56 -13.12 -8.09
C GLN A 52 -31.97 -12.55 -8.15
N GLU A 53 -32.13 -11.36 -8.74
CA GLU A 53 -33.44 -10.73 -8.94
C GLU A 53 -34.31 -11.45 -9.99
N ALA A 54 -33.72 -11.81 -11.13
CA ALA A 54 -34.46 -12.42 -12.23
C ALA A 54 -34.81 -13.90 -12.01
N GLU A 55 -33.90 -14.66 -11.40
CA GLU A 55 -34.00 -16.13 -11.32
C GLU A 55 -34.17 -16.65 -9.87
N GLY A 56 -34.18 -15.76 -8.87
CA GLY A 56 -34.38 -16.12 -7.46
C GLY A 56 -33.22 -16.92 -6.87
N TRP A 57 -32.00 -16.77 -7.40
CA TRP A 57 -30.84 -17.53 -6.96
C TRP A 57 -30.53 -17.31 -5.46
N GLY A 58 -30.53 -18.39 -4.69
CA GLY A 58 -30.21 -18.37 -3.26
C GLY A 58 -28.73 -18.12 -2.97
N ALA A 59 -28.40 -17.94 -1.68
CA ALA A 59 -27.04 -17.58 -1.22
C ALA A 59 -25.92 -18.55 -1.66
N LYS A 60 -26.26 -19.82 -1.98
CA LYS A 60 -25.30 -20.85 -2.43
C LYS A 60 -24.71 -20.58 -3.81
N VAL A 61 -25.36 -19.76 -4.64
CA VAL A 61 -24.89 -19.51 -6.01
C VAL A 61 -23.51 -18.84 -6.04
N VAL A 62 -23.23 -18.00 -5.04
CA VAL A 62 -21.95 -17.32 -4.91
C VAL A 62 -20.82 -18.31 -4.61
N ASP A 63 -21.11 -19.34 -3.81
CA ASP A 63 -20.12 -20.36 -3.46
C ASP A 63 -19.81 -21.26 -4.67
N SER A 64 -20.84 -21.66 -5.43
CA SER A 64 -20.68 -22.40 -6.69
C SER A 64 -19.89 -21.58 -7.73
N LEU A 65 -20.30 -20.33 -7.96
CA LEU A 65 -19.64 -19.45 -8.91
C LEU A 65 -18.18 -19.21 -8.54
N SER A 66 -17.88 -19.00 -7.26
CA SER A 66 -16.50 -18.88 -6.79
C SER A 66 -15.68 -20.13 -7.08
N SER A 67 -16.23 -21.33 -6.84
CA SER A 67 -15.56 -22.60 -7.10
C SER A 67 -15.20 -22.75 -8.59
N ASP A 68 -16.16 -22.48 -9.46
CA ASP A 68 -15.99 -22.66 -10.92
C ASP A 68 -15.05 -21.60 -11.52
N LEU A 69 -15.16 -20.35 -11.08
CA LEU A 69 -14.26 -19.27 -11.49
C LEU A 69 -12.82 -19.53 -11.02
N ARG A 70 -12.62 -19.97 -9.78
CA ARG A 70 -11.28 -20.31 -9.27
C ARG A 70 -10.66 -21.51 -9.97
N ARG A 71 -11.47 -22.48 -10.40
CA ARG A 71 -10.99 -23.61 -11.22
C ARG A 71 -10.51 -23.13 -12.59
N SER A 72 -11.21 -22.17 -13.18
CA SER A 72 -10.89 -21.63 -14.51
C SER A 72 -9.74 -20.61 -14.47
N PHE A 73 -9.57 -19.91 -13.36
CA PHE A 73 -8.57 -18.85 -13.16
C PHE A 73 -7.82 -19.05 -11.82
N PRO A 74 -7.00 -20.11 -11.70
CA PRO A 74 -6.38 -20.50 -10.43
C PRO A 74 -5.41 -19.47 -9.85
N GLU A 75 -4.74 -18.69 -10.71
CA GLU A 75 -3.79 -17.63 -10.31
C GLU A 75 -4.52 -16.37 -9.79
N MET A 76 -5.82 -16.21 -10.07
CA MET A 76 -6.59 -15.03 -9.69
C MET A 76 -7.21 -15.20 -8.29
N GLN A 77 -6.44 -14.83 -7.25
CA GLN A 77 -6.85 -15.06 -5.85
C GLN A 77 -8.07 -14.24 -5.41
N GLY A 78 -8.42 -13.17 -6.14
CA GLY A 78 -9.59 -12.35 -5.88
C GLY A 78 -10.94 -13.01 -6.15
N LEU A 79 -10.99 -14.27 -6.56
CA LEU A 79 -12.24 -14.97 -6.88
C LEU A 79 -12.80 -15.83 -5.72
N SER A 80 -12.41 -15.53 -4.47
CA SER A 80 -12.94 -16.22 -3.29
C SER A 80 -14.42 -15.91 -3.02
N PRO A 81 -15.18 -16.78 -2.32
CA PRO A 81 -16.61 -16.54 -2.08
C PRO A 81 -16.86 -15.25 -1.29
N ARG A 82 -15.96 -14.94 -0.35
CA ARG A 82 -15.99 -13.68 0.40
C ARG A 82 -15.81 -12.49 -0.54
N ASN A 83 -14.87 -12.57 -1.48
CA ASN A 83 -14.63 -11.45 -2.38
C ASN A 83 -15.76 -11.26 -3.40
N LEU A 84 -16.39 -12.34 -3.87
CA LEU A 84 -17.61 -12.22 -4.70
C LEU A 84 -18.77 -11.56 -3.93
N LYS A 85 -18.91 -11.82 -2.63
CA LYS A 85 -19.88 -11.08 -1.78
C LYS A 85 -19.54 -9.60 -1.71
N TYR A 86 -18.24 -9.24 -1.65
CA TYR A 86 -17.81 -7.85 -1.75
C TYR A 86 -18.07 -7.25 -3.13
N MET A 87 -17.84 -7.98 -4.23
CA MET A 87 -18.18 -7.54 -5.59
C MET A 87 -19.67 -7.22 -5.71
N LYS A 88 -20.53 -8.10 -5.19
CA LYS A 88 -21.97 -7.87 -5.11
C LYS A 88 -22.30 -6.60 -4.32
N ALA A 89 -21.81 -6.49 -3.07
CA ALA A 89 -22.05 -5.32 -2.23
C ALA A 89 -21.50 -4.02 -2.84
N PHE A 90 -20.41 -4.11 -3.58
CA PHE A 90 -19.82 -3.01 -4.33
C PHE A 90 -20.74 -2.56 -5.47
N ALA A 91 -21.27 -3.49 -6.26
CA ALA A 91 -22.24 -3.18 -7.32
C ALA A 91 -23.54 -2.57 -6.77
N GLU A 92 -24.02 -3.04 -5.61
CA GLU A 92 -25.20 -2.47 -4.93
C GLU A 92 -24.93 -1.06 -4.38
N ALA A 93 -23.72 -0.81 -3.85
CA ALA A 93 -23.34 0.49 -3.31
C ALA A 93 -23.11 1.56 -4.38
N TRP A 94 -22.70 1.15 -5.59
CA TRP A 94 -22.47 2.03 -6.74
C TRP A 94 -23.16 1.46 -7.99
N PRO A 95 -24.47 1.70 -8.17
CA PRO A 95 -25.21 1.12 -9.29
C PRO A 95 -24.90 1.75 -10.65
N ASP A 96 -24.36 2.97 -10.66
CA ASP A 96 -23.99 3.71 -11.88
C ASP A 96 -22.52 3.46 -12.26
N GLU A 97 -22.32 2.87 -13.43
CA GLU A 97 -21.00 2.58 -13.99
C GLU A 97 -20.13 3.83 -14.17
N ALA A 98 -20.75 4.97 -14.52
CA ALA A 98 -20.01 6.21 -14.74
C ALA A 98 -19.31 6.69 -13.45
N ILE A 99 -19.96 6.50 -12.30
CA ILE A 99 -19.40 6.81 -10.97
C ILE A 99 -18.25 5.85 -10.64
N VAL A 100 -18.41 4.56 -10.96
CA VAL A 100 -17.36 3.56 -10.74
C VAL A 100 -16.12 3.87 -11.57
N GLN A 101 -16.30 4.15 -12.86
CA GLN A 101 -15.21 4.50 -13.77
C GLN A 101 -14.47 5.79 -13.37
N GLN A 102 -15.20 6.80 -12.89
CA GLN A 102 -14.62 8.12 -12.62
C GLN A 102 -13.96 8.23 -11.25
N LEU A 103 -14.49 7.55 -10.22
CA LEU A 103 -14.03 7.73 -8.84
C LEU A 103 -13.43 6.46 -8.26
N VAL A 104 -14.19 5.37 -8.31
CA VAL A 104 -13.89 4.19 -7.49
C VAL A 104 -12.79 3.32 -8.09
N ALA A 105 -12.66 3.33 -9.42
CA ALA A 105 -11.62 2.63 -10.17
C ALA A 105 -10.22 3.27 -10.04
N GLN A 106 -10.12 4.44 -9.40
CA GLN A 106 -8.83 5.07 -9.08
C GLN A 106 -8.22 4.53 -7.78
N LEU A 107 -9.01 3.80 -6.97
CA LEU A 107 -8.54 3.23 -5.72
C LEU A 107 -8.22 1.74 -5.89
N PRO A 108 -7.17 1.23 -5.21
CA PRO A 108 -6.96 -0.21 -5.06
C PRO A 108 -8.18 -0.91 -4.46
N TRP A 109 -8.46 -2.14 -4.89
CA TRP A 109 -9.64 -2.90 -4.44
C TRP A 109 -9.74 -2.97 -2.91
N GLY A 110 -8.60 -3.11 -2.23
CA GLY A 110 -8.55 -3.12 -0.77
C GLY A 110 -9.05 -1.84 -0.09
N HIS A 111 -8.96 -0.67 -0.72
CA HIS A 111 -9.54 0.57 -0.18
C HIS A 111 -11.05 0.56 -0.32
N ASN A 112 -11.54 0.17 -1.48
CA ASN A 112 -12.97 0.06 -1.77
C ASN A 112 -13.68 -0.85 -0.77
N VAL A 113 -13.07 -2.00 -0.44
CA VAL A 113 -13.57 -2.91 0.61
C VAL A 113 -13.62 -2.22 1.98
N ARG A 114 -12.60 -1.45 2.38
CA ARG A 114 -12.59 -0.75 3.69
C ARG A 114 -13.67 0.33 3.77
N ILE A 115 -13.90 1.06 2.68
CA ILE A 115 -14.94 2.07 2.60
C ILE A 115 -16.33 1.41 2.70
N LEU A 116 -16.54 0.30 2.00
CA LEU A 116 -17.78 -0.49 2.11
C LEU A 116 -18.05 -0.99 3.53
N ASP A 117 -17.03 -1.53 4.20
CA ASP A 117 -17.14 -2.07 5.54
C ASP A 117 -17.53 -0.98 6.55
N GLN A 118 -16.80 0.14 6.53
CA GLN A 118 -16.81 1.11 7.63
C GLN A 118 -17.75 2.30 7.41
N VAL A 119 -18.10 2.62 6.16
CA VAL A 119 -18.92 3.78 5.83
C VAL A 119 -20.25 3.33 5.25
N LYS A 120 -21.36 3.79 5.84
CA LYS A 120 -22.72 3.39 5.43
C LYS A 120 -23.39 4.40 4.50
N SER A 121 -23.18 5.69 4.72
CA SER A 121 -23.77 6.76 3.91
C SER A 121 -23.13 6.82 2.52
N PRO A 122 -23.90 6.80 1.42
CA PRO A 122 -23.36 6.97 0.06
C PRO A 122 -22.58 8.27 -0.12
N ALA A 123 -23.09 9.38 0.43
CA ALA A 123 -22.43 10.68 0.35
C ALA A 123 -21.08 10.69 1.10
N GLU A 124 -21.03 10.05 2.27
CA GLU A 124 -19.79 9.93 3.05
C GLU A 124 -18.78 9.01 2.35
N ARG A 125 -19.23 7.92 1.71
CA ARG A 125 -18.35 7.04 0.91
C ARG A 125 -17.70 7.81 -0.22
N GLN A 126 -18.50 8.54 -1.00
CA GLN A 126 -18.01 9.36 -2.10
C GLN A 126 -16.99 10.37 -1.61
N TRP A 127 -17.30 11.05 -0.50
CA TRP A 127 -16.39 12.03 0.09
C TRP A 127 -15.05 11.42 0.50
N TYR A 128 -15.04 10.26 1.18
CA TYR A 128 -13.79 9.58 1.54
C TYR A 128 -13.00 9.10 0.32
N ILE A 129 -13.67 8.68 -0.77
CA ILE A 129 -13.00 8.34 -2.03
C ILE A 129 -12.28 9.57 -2.60
N GLU A 130 -13.00 10.68 -2.71
CA GLU A 130 -12.46 11.96 -3.23
C GLU A 130 -11.26 12.42 -2.39
N GLN A 131 -11.36 12.39 -1.06
CA GLN A 131 -10.26 12.76 -0.18
C GLN A 131 -9.07 11.80 -0.27
N THR A 132 -9.32 10.51 -0.44
CA THR A 132 -8.25 9.50 -0.62
C THR A 132 -7.45 9.78 -1.88
N ILE A 133 -8.14 10.07 -2.98
CA ILE A 133 -7.51 10.39 -4.27
C ILE A 133 -6.74 11.71 -4.17
N ALA A 134 -7.38 12.76 -3.66
CA ALA A 134 -6.80 14.10 -3.59
C ALA A 134 -5.53 14.15 -2.71
N ASN A 135 -5.54 13.44 -1.59
CA ASN A 135 -4.44 13.45 -0.63
C ASN A 135 -3.48 12.26 -0.78
N GLY A 136 -3.74 11.36 -1.74
CA GLY A 136 -2.93 10.16 -1.97
C GLY A 136 -2.84 9.24 -0.75
N TRP A 137 -3.93 9.13 0.04
CA TRP A 137 -3.92 8.36 1.28
C TRP A 137 -3.64 6.88 1.04
N SER A 138 -2.74 6.34 1.86
CA SER A 138 -2.60 4.90 2.00
C SER A 138 -3.85 4.29 2.64
N ARG A 139 -4.10 3.00 2.41
CA ARG A 139 -5.22 2.27 3.05
C ARG A 139 -5.26 2.45 4.57
N ASN A 140 -4.12 2.50 5.24
CA ASN A 140 -4.07 2.67 6.70
C ASN A 140 -4.47 4.08 7.11
N ILE A 141 -4.03 5.10 6.35
CA ILE A 141 -4.42 6.49 6.59
C ILE A 141 -5.91 6.67 6.32
N LEU A 142 -6.45 6.13 5.24
CA LEU A 142 -7.89 6.12 4.98
C LEU A 142 -8.69 5.56 6.17
N VAL A 143 -8.30 4.38 6.67
CA VAL A 143 -8.96 3.77 7.84
C VAL A 143 -8.85 4.67 9.08
N LEU A 144 -7.69 5.26 9.34
CA LEU A 144 -7.51 6.22 10.44
C LEU A 144 -8.43 7.44 10.28
N GLN A 145 -8.56 7.99 9.07
CA GLN A 145 -9.43 9.15 8.82
C GLN A 145 -10.91 8.83 8.96
N ILE A 146 -11.34 7.62 8.57
CA ILE A 146 -12.70 7.12 8.82
C ILE A 146 -12.94 7.00 10.33
N GLN A 147 -12.04 6.32 11.06
CA GLN A 147 -12.18 6.11 12.51
C GLN A 147 -12.16 7.41 13.31
N SER A 148 -11.41 8.42 12.85
CA SER A 148 -11.37 9.74 13.46
C SER A 148 -12.63 10.59 13.20
N GLY A 149 -13.58 10.11 12.38
CA GLY A 149 -14.77 10.85 11.98
C GLY A 149 -14.44 12.14 11.22
N LEU A 150 -13.42 12.11 10.35
CA LEU A 150 -12.98 13.30 9.62
C LEU A 150 -14.12 13.96 8.84
N TYR A 151 -14.99 13.18 8.19
CA TYR A 151 -16.15 13.70 7.45
C TYR A 151 -17.06 14.57 8.32
N GLN A 152 -17.38 14.10 9.52
CA GLN A 152 -18.23 14.82 10.48
C GLN A 152 -17.53 16.08 11.02
N ARG A 153 -16.21 16.02 11.18
CA ARG A 153 -15.39 17.17 11.63
C ARG A 153 -15.24 18.25 10.55
N GLN A 154 -15.14 17.86 9.28
CA GLN A 154 -14.98 18.77 8.14
C GLN A 154 -16.29 19.29 7.54
N GLY A 155 -17.45 18.78 7.94
CA GLY A 155 -18.78 19.28 7.52
C GLY A 155 -19.08 20.76 7.79
N ARG A 156 -18.12 21.56 8.30
CA ARG A 156 -18.17 23.02 8.42
C ARG A 156 -17.36 23.79 7.36
N ALA A 157 -16.59 23.13 6.49
CA ALA A 157 -15.83 23.79 5.44
C ALA A 157 -15.87 22.96 4.15
N ILE A 158 -16.60 23.46 3.15
CA ILE A 158 -16.64 22.91 1.80
C ILE A 158 -15.44 23.50 1.04
N THR A 159 -14.59 22.67 0.44
CA THR A 159 -13.66 23.12 -0.59
C THR A 159 -13.71 22.22 -1.82
N ASN A 160 -14.24 22.80 -2.90
CA ASN A 160 -14.15 22.32 -4.29
C ASN A 160 -12.69 22.29 -4.72
N PHE A 161 -12.04 21.17 -5.07
CA PHE A 161 -10.81 21.24 -5.89
C PHE A 161 -10.56 20.01 -6.78
N THR A 162 -9.75 20.29 -7.79
CA THR A 162 -9.63 19.77 -9.16
C THR A 162 -8.91 18.43 -9.35
N LYS A 163 -9.27 17.74 -10.45
CA LYS A 163 -8.59 16.59 -11.05
C LYS A 163 -7.10 16.88 -11.32
N THR A 164 -6.22 16.32 -10.49
CA THR A 164 -4.80 16.12 -10.80
C THR A 164 -4.46 14.66 -10.59
N LEU A 165 -3.62 14.10 -11.46
CA LEU A 165 -3.03 12.78 -11.26
C LEU A 165 -2.28 12.77 -9.92
N PRO A 166 -2.39 11.70 -9.10
CA PRO A 166 -1.64 11.63 -7.87
C PRO A 166 -0.13 11.73 -8.17
N GLU A 167 0.59 12.47 -7.33
CA GLU A 167 2.06 12.53 -7.36
C GLU A 167 2.65 11.12 -7.51
N PRO A 168 3.59 10.86 -8.45
CA PRO A 168 4.16 9.53 -8.68
C PRO A 168 4.78 8.88 -7.43
N GLN A 169 5.07 9.68 -6.40
CA GLN A 169 5.65 9.23 -5.14
C GLN A 169 4.63 8.97 -4.02
N SER A 170 3.34 9.28 -4.24
CA SER A 170 2.30 9.17 -3.21
C SER A 170 2.13 7.73 -2.72
N ASP A 171 1.67 7.59 -1.48
CA ASP A 171 1.43 6.27 -0.89
C ASP A 171 0.33 5.50 -1.63
N LEU A 172 -0.69 6.20 -2.13
CA LEU A 172 -1.73 5.61 -2.98
C LEU A 172 -1.13 5.00 -4.25
N VAL A 173 -0.23 5.71 -4.94
CA VAL A 173 0.44 5.21 -6.15
C VAL A 173 1.30 3.99 -5.82
N ARG A 174 2.06 4.03 -4.72
CA ARG A 174 2.85 2.89 -4.24
C ARG A 174 1.98 1.67 -3.96
N GLN A 175 0.76 1.87 -3.45
CA GLN A 175 -0.18 0.78 -3.18
C GLN A 175 -0.80 0.22 -4.46
N ILE A 176 -1.09 1.05 -5.46
CA ILE A 176 -1.58 0.58 -6.78
C ILE A 176 -0.53 -0.28 -7.48
N LEU A 177 0.73 0.18 -7.48
CA LEU A 177 1.85 -0.54 -8.09
C LEU A 177 2.23 -1.83 -7.36
N LYS A 178 1.85 -1.97 -6.09
CA LYS A 178 2.16 -3.13 -5.25
C LYS A 178 0.92 -3.93 -4.84
N ASP A 179 -0.26 -3.66 -5.42
CA ASP A 179 -1.50 -4.34 -5.03
C ASP A 179 -1.44 -5.81 -5.47
N PRO A 180 -1.51 -6.78 -4.54
CA PRO A 180 -1.56 -8.20 -4.88
C PRO A 180 -2.66 -8.55 -5.90
N TYR A 181 -3.82 -7.89 -5.82
CA TYR A 181 -4.93 -8.17 -6.75
C TYR A 181 -4.61 -7.75 -8.19
N ASN A 182 -3.89 -6.64 -8.39
CA ASN A 182 -3.49 -6.19 -9.74
C ASN A 182 -2.51 -7.18 -10.37
N PHE A 183 -1.57 -7.69 -9.59
CA PHE A 183 -0.62 -8.67 -10.10
C PHE A 183 -1.26 -10.03 -10.37
N ASP A 184 -2.15 -10.51 -9.48
CA ASP A 184 -2.91 -11.75 -9.69
C ASP A 184 -3.78 -11.64 -10.95
N PHE A 185 -4.39 -10.48 -11.17
CA PHE A 185 -5.20 -10.19 -12.37
C PHE A 185 -4.39 -10.25 -13.67
N LEU A 186 -3.15 -9.79 -13.65
CA LEU A 186 -2.22 -9.90 -14.78
C LEU A 186 -1.60 -11.30 -14.93
N MET A 187 -2.00 -12.27 -14.10
CA MET A 187 -1.38 -13.61 -14.05
C MET A 187 0.14 -13.54 -13.84
N LEU A 188 0.62 -12.48 -13.19
CA LEU A 188 2.02 -12.31 -12.81
C LEU A 188 2.23 -13.15 -11.55
N SER A 189 2.68 -14.39 -11.77
CA SER A 189 2.73 -15.48 -10.78
C SER A 189 3.43 -15.12 -9.48
N THR A 190 3.08 -15.86 -8.42
CA THR A 190 3.68 -15.83 -7.08
C THR A 190 5.21 -15.99 -7.07
N GLN A 191 5.81 -16.69 -8.04
CA GLN A 191 7.27 -16.87 -8.13
C GLN A 191 8.04 -15.59 -8.53
N ALA A 192 7.44 -14.71 -9.34
CA ALA A 192 8.02 -13.39 -9.61
C ALA A 192 7.93 -12.49 -8.38
N LYS A 193 6.77 -12.52 -7.70
CA LYS A 193 6.52 -11.75 -6.47
C LYS A 193 7.43 -12.13 -5.31
N GLU A 194 7.65 -13.42 -5.08
CA GLU A 194 8.44 -13.88 -3.94
C GLU A 194 9.92 -13.52 -4.10
N ARG A 195 10.48 -13.70 -5.30
CA ARG A 195 11.84 -13.26 -5.63
C ARG A 195 12.00 -11.74 -5.60
N ASP A 196 11.04 -10.97 -6.10
CA ASP A 196 11.13 -9.51 -6.11
C ASP A 196 10.92 -8.90 -4.72
N VAL A 197 10.06 -9.50 -3.88
CA VAL A 197 9.88 -9.13 -2.48
C VAL A 197 11.11 -9.51 -1.66
N GLU A 198 11.63 -10.72 -1.81
CA GLU A 198 12.87 -11.16 -1.17
C GLU A 198 14.04 -10.26 -1.59
N ARG A 199 14.18 -9.96 -2.89
CA ARG A 199 15.23 -9.07 -3.41
C ARG A 199 15.06 -7.64 -2.92
N ALA A 200 13.85 -7.11 -2.87
CA ALA A 200 13.59 -5.76 -2.35
C ALA A 200 13.84 -5.68 -0.83
N LEU A 201 13.50 -6.71 -0.06
CA LEU A 201 13.84 -6.83 1.36
C LEU A 201 15.35 -6.93 1.56
N LEU A 202 16.02 -7.79 0.80
CA LEU A 202 17.47 -7.94 0.83
C LEU A 202 18.18 -6.66 0.39
N ASP A 203 17.66 -5.91 -0.57
CA ASP A 203 18.24 -4.64 -1.02
C ASP A 203 18.09 -3.55 0.04
N HIS A 204 16.92 -3.44 0.70
CA HIS A 204 16.73 -2.49 1.80
C HIS A 204 17.54 -2.85 3.04
N ILE A 205 17.58 -4.14 3.41
CA ILE A 205 18.40 -4.62 4.53
C ILE A 205 19.89 -4.45 4.22
N ARG A 206 20.33 -4.74 2.99
CA ARG A 206 21.72 -4.57 2.58
C ARG A 206 22.12 -3.10 2.58
N GLN A 207 21.29 -2.21 2.06
CA GLN A 207 21.54 -0.77 2.06
C GLN A 207 21.62 -0.23 3.49
N PHE A 208 20.68 -0.62 4.36
CA PHE A 208 20.70 -0.28 5.78
C PHE A 208 21.95 -0.80 6.51
N LEU A 209 22.36 -2.05 6.25
CA LEU A 209 23.58 -2.64 6.82
C LEU A 209 24.87 -1.99 6.28
N LEU A 210 24.88 -1.56 5.01
CA LEU A 210 26.00 -0.83 4.41
C LEU A 210 26.14 0.58 5.01
N GLU A 211 25.02 1.26 5.26
CA GLU A 211 24.98 2.57 5.93
C GLU A 211 25.43 2.51 7.39
N LEU A 212 25.17 1.40 8.09
CA LEU A 212 25.67 1.12 9.44
C LEU A 212 27.18 0.82 9.49
N GLY A 213 27.77 0.36 8.37
CA GLY A 213 29.20 0.05 8.25
C GLY A 213 29.57 -1.41 8.58
N ALA A 214 30.85 -1.76 8.38
CA ALA A 214 31.32 -3.14 8.51
C ALA A 214 31.40 -3.61 9.98
N GLY A 215 30.73 -4.72 10.30
CA GLY A 215 30.84 -5.40 11.59
C GLY A 215 29.51 -5.64 12.32
N PHE A 216 28.38 -5.17 11.78
CA PHE A 216 27.05 -5.39 12.35
C PHE A 216 26.41 -6.69 11.82
N ALA A 217 25.83 -7.48 12.73
CA ALA A 217 24.99 -8.64 12.42
C ALA A 217 23.59 -8.39 12.99
N PHE A 218 22.55 -8.58 12.19
CA PHE A 218 21.16 -8.43 12.64
C PHE A 218 20.76 -9.59 13.54
N VAL A 219 20.16 -9.30 14.69
CA VAL A 219 19.76 -10.29 15.70
C VAL A 219 18.23 -10.44 15.75
N GLY A 220 17.47 -9.35 15.63
CA GLY A 220 16.01 -9.41 15.59
C GLY A 220 15.32 -8.04 15.70
N SER A 221 14.01 -8.03 15.46
CA SER A 221 13.14 -6.84 15.57
C SER A 221 12.01 -7.08 16.58
N GLN A 222 11.52 -6.02 17.22
CA GLN A 222 10.54 -6.11 18.32
C GLN A 222 10.99 -7.10 19.41
N TYR A 223 12.28 -7.10 19.70
CA TYR A 223 12.91 -8.12 20.53
C TYR A 223 12.44 -7.97 21.99
N PRO A 224 11.81 -8.99 22.58
CA PRO A 224 11.34 -8.93 23.95
C PRO A 224 12.52 -8.93 24.91
N LEU A 225 12.53 -7.99 25.86
CA LEU A 225 13.55 -7.88 26.89
C LEU A 225 12.87 -7.67 28.24
N THR A 226 13.11 -8.58 29.18
CA THR A 226 12.63 -8.42 30.56
C THR A 226 13.76 -7.85 31.41
N VAL A 227 13.59 -6.65 31.95
CA VAL A 227 14.56 -6.01 32.86
C VAL A 227 13.83 -5.61 34.14
N GLY A 228 14.32 -6.06 35.29
CA GLY A 228 13.73 -5.70 36.58
C GLY A 228 12.27 -6.14 36.76
N GLY A 229 11.83 -7.19 36.06
CA GLY A 229 10.44 -7.69 36.12
C GLY A 229 9.44 -6.92 35.25
N GLN A 230 9.91 -5.99 34.42
CA GLN A 230 9.10 -5.31 33.41
C GLN A 230 9.50 -5.77 32.01
N ASP A 231 8.51 -6.00 31.15
CA ASP A 231 8.71 -6.42 29.78
C ASP A 231 8.78 -5.21 28.84
N PHE A 232 9.90 -5.12 28.13
CA PHE A 232 10.18 -4.13 27.09
C PHE A 232 10.24 -4.81 25.72
N ARG A 233 10.00 -4.04 24.67
CA ARG A 233 10.23 -4.48 23.28
C ARG A 233 11.15 -3.50 22.59
N LEU A 234 12.30 -3.99 22.15
CA LEU A 234 13.28 -3.22 21.41
C LEU A 234 12.91 -3.21 19.93
N ASP A 235 12.88 -2.05 19.29
CA ASP A 235 12.50 -1.97 17.87
C ASP A 235 13.43 -2.80 16.99
N LEU A 236 14.75 -2.61 17.11
CA LEU A 236 15.77 -3.37 16.41
C LEU A 236 16.97 -3.71 17.31
N LEU A 237 17.49 -4.94 17.19
CA LEU A 237 18.67 -5.44 17.91
C LEU A 237 19.73 -5.95 16.92
N PHE A 238 20.96 -5.48 17.09
CA PHE A 238 22.14 -5.86 16.33
C PHE A 238 23.26 -6.35 17.25
N TYR A 239 24.21 -7.11 16.71
CA TYR A 239 25.46 -7.49 17.37
C TYR A 239 26.65 -6.97 16.57
N HIS A 240 27.58 -6.28 17.23
CA HIS A 240 28.78 -5.78 16.57
C HIS A 240 29.98 -6.69 16.80
N LEU A 241 30.44 -7.37 15.75
CA LEU A 241 31.44 -8.43 15.78
C LEU A 241 32.80 -7.97 16.33
N ARG A 242 33.20 -6.71 16.09
CA ARG A 242 34.49 -6.17 16.61
C ARG A 242 34.41 -5.69 18.05
N LEU A 243 33.26 -5.16 18.46
CA LEU A 243 33.06 -4.62 19.82
C LEU A 243 32.55 -5.71 20.79
N ARG A 244 32.10 -6.85 20.24
CA ARG A 244 31.47 -7.96 20.94
C ARG A 244 30.30 -7.53 21.83
N ALA A 245 29.55 -6.54 21.35
CA ALA A 245 28.46 -5.92 22.09
C ALA A 245 27.15 -5.94 21.28
N PHE A 246 26.03 -6.02 22.00
CA PHE A 246 24.71 -5.78 21.41
C PHE A 246 24.48 -4.29 21.26
N ILE A 247 23.92 -3.90 20.12
CA ILE A 247 23.56 -2.52 19.79
C ILE A 247 22.06 -2.50 19.56
N VAL A 248 21.39 -1.66 20.34
CA VAL A 248 19.94 -1.45 20.28
C VAL A 248 19.67 -0.19 19.46
N ILE A 249 18.75 -0.27 18.50
CA ILE A 249 18.31 0.88 17.70
C ILE A 249 16.81 1.06 17.94
N GLU A 250 16.45 2.22 18.47
CA GLU A 250 15.06 2.62 18.74
C GLU A 250 14.58 3.58 17.64
N LEU A 251 13.43 3.32 17.04
CA LEU A 251 12.91 4.07 15.91
C LEU A 251 11.93 5.14 16.41
N LYS A 252 12.29 6.42 16.28
CA LYS A 252 11.40 7.55 16.61
C LYS A 252 10.95 8.28 15.35
N VAL A 253 9.65 8.59 15.26
CA VAL A 253 9.07 9.39 14.17
C VAL A 253 9.05 10.86 14.61
N GLY A 254 10.12 11.60 14.32
CA GLY A 254 10.21 13.05 14.59
C GLY A 254 11.66 13.57 14.65
N PRO A 255 11.89 14.89 14.52
CA PRO A 255 13.23 15.46 14.63
C PRO A 255 13.81 15.27 16.04
N PHE A 256 15.11 14.94 16.11
CA PHE A 256 15.82 14.69 17.35
C PHE A 256 15.84 15.94 18.25
N GLN A 257 15.26 15.85 19.45
CA GLN A 257 15.37 16.89 20.48
C GLN A 257 16.44 16.48 21.52
N PRO A 258 17.35 17.39 21.95
CA PRO A 258 18.47 17.09 22.85
C PRO A 258 18.07 16.53 24.22
N GLU A 259 16.81 16.71 24.60
CA GLU A 259 16.23 16.29 25.89
C GLU A 259 16.06 14.76 25.98
N HIS A 260 16.20 14.04 24.87
CA HIS A 260 16.08 12.57 24.81
C HIS A 260 17.38 11.82 25.13
N ALA A 261 18.40 12.49 25.67
CA ALA A 261 19.75 11.95 25.88
C ALA A 261 20.02 11.36 27.30
N GLY A 262 18.99 10.94 28.05
CA GLY A 262 19.16 10.20 29.31
C GLY A 262 18.29 8.95 29.30
N TYR A 263 18.76 7.71 29.53
CA TYR A 263 19.94 7.23 30.24
C TYR A 263 20.69 6.16 29.39
N GLY A 264 22.00 6.33 29.21
CA GLY A 264 22.91 5.27 28.74
C GLY A 264 23.48 5.42 27.32
N LYS A 265 24.33 6.42 27.09
CA LYS A 265 25.21 6.54 25.90
C LYS A 265 26.30 5.43 25.90
N PRO A 266 26.83 5.00 24.74
CA PRO A 266 27.59 5.85 23.81
C PRO A 266 26.86 6.19 22.50
N ASP A 267 26.81 7.48 22.20
CA ASP A 267 26.44 8.02 20.89
C ASP A 267 27.37 7.51 19.78
N VAL A 268 26.80 7.21 18.61
CA VAL A 268 27.32 7.75 17.35
C VAL A 268 26.12 8.15 16.48
N MET A 269 25.82 9.45 16.49
CA MET A 269 25.07 10.12 15.43
C MET A 269 25.81 10.00 14.10
N LYS A 270 25.08 9.84 13.00
CA LYS A 270 25.22 10.73 11.85
C LYS A 270 23.90 10.78 11.07
N SER A 271 23.41 12.00 10.90
CA SER A 271 22.26 12.31 10.04
C SER A 271 22.58 11.96 8.59
N ALA A 272 21.62 11.36 7.90
CA ALA A 272 21.58 11.38 6.44
C ALA A 272 20.26 12.05 6.04
N ALA A 273 20.40 13.09 5.21
CA ALA A 273 19.32 13.69 4.44
C ALA A 273 18.85 12.72 3.35
#